data_AF-A0A1R1L8Y9-F1
#
_entry.id   AF-A0A1R1L8Y9-F1
#
_cell.length_a   1.000
_cell.length_b   1.000
_cell.length_c   1.000
_cell.angle_alpha   90.00
_cell.angle_beta   90.00
_cell.angle_gamma   90.00
#
_symmetry.space_group_name_H-M   'P 1'
#
loop_
_entity.id
_entity.type
_entity.pdbx_description
1 polymer ?
#
loop_
_entity_poly.entity_id
_entity_poly.type
_entity_poly.pdbx_seq_one_letter_code
_entity_poly.pdbx_strand_id
1 'polypeptide(L)'
;LRARPIFARTRDAIEAHLTIVFTALAVSRAVQDRTGLSLRRVIRALKPLRLATITVNGTTTTIPAQAGPDEQAILDAIHAPTARH
;
A
#
# COMPACT_ATOMS: atom_id res chain seq x y z
N LEU A 1 23.55 27.08 17.57
CA LEU A 1 23.11 25.75 17.10
C LEU A 1 24.18 24.72 17.46
N ARG A 2 23.94 23.88 18.48
CA ARG A 2 24.87 22.78 18.82
C ARG A 2 24.82 21.75 17.69
N ALA A 3 25.96 21.51 17.03
CA ALA A 3 26.04 20.46 16.03
C ALA A 3 25.84 19.10 16.74
N ARG A 4 24.81 18.34 16.32
CA ARG A 4 24.71 16.93 16.69
C ARG A 4 25.81 16.16 15.94
N PRO A 5 26.53 15.24 16.59
CA PRO A 5 27.58 14.47 15.93
C PRO A 5 27.01 13.70 14.74
N ILE A 6 27.74 13.72 13.61
CA ILE A 6 27.33 13.09 12.34
C ILE A 6 26.96 11.61 12.54
N PHE A 7 27.69 10.90 13.41
CA PHE A 7 27.45 9.49 13.74
C PHE A 7 26.06 9.24 14.37
N ALA A 8 25.49 10.21 15.11
CA ALA A 8 24.13 10.09 15.64
C ALA A 8 23.09 10.13 14.52
N ARG A 9 23.31 10.92 13.46
CA ARG A 9 22.46 10.92 12.26
C ARG A 9 22.55 9.60 11.50
N THR A 10 23.71 8.94 11.49
CA THR A 10 23.87 7.64 10.83
C THR A 10 23.06 6.56 11.53
N ARG A 11 23.08 6.51 12.87
CA ARG A 11 22.24 5.56 13.63
C ARG A 11 20.76 5.80 13.37
N ASP A 12 20.31 7.05 13.50
CA ASP A 12 18.91 7.42 13.25
C ASP A 12 18.47 7.04 11.83
N ALA A 13 19.34 7.26 10.82
CA ALA A 13 19.07 6.89 9.44
C ALA A 13 18.99 5.37 9.21
N ILE A 14 19.87 4.59 9.83
CA ILE A 14 19.85 3.12 9.76
C ILE A 14 18.54 2.61 10.37
N GLU A 15 18.20 3.08 11.56
CA GLU A 15 16.99 2.64 12.27
C GLU A 15 15.71 3.00 11.50
N ALA A 16 15.65 4.22 10.95
CA ALA A 16 14.54 4.63 10.09
C ALA A 16 14.44 3.76 8.83
N HIS A 17 15.58 3.47 8.18
CA HIS A 17 15.59 2.63 6.99
C HIS A 17 15.13 1.19 7.30
N LEU A 18 15.67 0.58 8.36
CA LEU A 18 15.26 -0.76 8.77
C LEU A 18 13.79 -0.81 9.16
N THR A 19 13.28 0.21 9.85
CA THR A 19 11.85 0.30 10.19
C THR A 19 10.99 0.30 8.93
N ILE A 20 11.33 1.12 7.93
CA ILE A 20 10.58 1.22 6.68
C ILE A 20 10.66 -0.10 5.90
N VAL A 21 11.86 -0.67 5.75
CA VAL A 21 12.06 -1.92 5.00
C VAL A 21 11.34 -3.08 5.67
N PHE A 22 11.45 -3.22 6.99
CA PHE A 22 10.80 -4.31 7.72
C PHE A 22 9.28 -4.16 7.68
N THR A 23 8.76 -2.94 7.82
CA THR A 23 7.32 -2.67 7.66
C THR A 23 6.85 -3.02 6.25
N ALA A 24 7.59 -2.60 5.21
CA ALA A 24 7.25 -2.91 3.83
C ALA A 24 7.26 -4.42 3.55
N LEU A 25 8.23 -5.16 4.10
CA LEU A 25 8.30 -6.61 4.00
C LEU A 25 7.14 -7.29 4.74
N ALA A 26 6.81 -6.84 5.95
CA ALA A 26 5.71 -7.38 6.73
C ALA A 26 4.36 -7.17 6.03
N VAL A 27 4.10 -5.96 5.51
CA VAL A 27 2.88 -5.68 4.72
C VAL A 27 2.86 -6.52 3.45
N SER A 28 3.98 -6.61 2.73
CA SER A 28 4.09 -7.42 1.51
C SER A 28 3.79 -8.89 1.79
N ARG A 29 4.29 -9.43 2.90
CA ARG A 29 4.06 -10.81 3.31
C ARG A 29 2.59 -11.04 3.71
N ALA A 30 2.02 -10.14 4.51
CA ALA A 30 0.61 -10.23 4.91
C ALA A 30 -0.34 -10.22 3.70
N VAL A 31 -0.07 -9.36 2.71
CA VAL A 31 -0.86 -9.31 1.46
C VAL A 31 -0.74 -10.62 0.67
N GLN A 32 0.48 -11.17 0.53
CA GLN A 32 0.69 -12.45 -0.16
C GLN A 32 -0.01 -13.61 0.56
N ASP A 33 0.09 -13.67 1.89
CA ASP A 33 -0.52 -14.74 2.68
C ASP A 33 -2.05 -14.70 2.64
N ARG A 34 -2.65 -13.50 2.65
CA ARG A 34 -4.10 -13.35 2.55
C ARG A 34 -4.65 -13.65 1.16
N THR A 35 -3.94 -13.26 0.11
CA THR A 35 -4.43 -13.38 -1.27
C THR A 35 -3.99 -14.67 -1.97
N GLY A 36 -2.93 -15.33 -1.50
CA GLY A 36 -2.29 -16.45 -2.20
C GLY A 36 -1.56 -16.05 -3.49
N LEU A 37 -1.47 -14.76 -3.79
CA LEU A 37 -0.88 -14.22 -5.02
C LEU A 37 0.48 -13.61 -4.75
N SER A 38 1.35 -13.59 -5.78
CA SER A 38 2.58 -12.81 -5.70
C SER A 38 2.27 -11.31 -5.62
N LEU A 39 3.09 -10.55 -4.87
CA LEU A 39 2.89 -9.11 -4.73
C LEU A 39 2.84 -8.37 -6.08
N ARG A 40 3.64 -8.82 -7.06
CA ARG A 40 3.62 -8.28 -8.43
C ARG A 40 2.26 -8.45 -9.10
N ARG A 41 1.57 -9.58 -8.90
CA ARG A 41 0.23 -9.81 -9.44
C ARG A 41 -0.79 -8.89 -8.77
N VAL A 42 -0.77 -8.82 -7.43
CA VAL A 42 -1.66 -7.93 -6.66
C VAL A 42 -1.51 -6.47 -7.11
N ILE A 43 -0.27 -5.96 -7.15
CA ILE A 43 0.00 -4.58 -7.58
C ILE A 43 -0.49 -4.35 -9.01
N ARG A 44 -0.27 -5.29 -9.95
CA ARG A 44 -0.71 -5.13 -11.34
C ARG A 44 -2.23 -5.14 -11.49
N ALA A 45 -2.93 -5.98 -10.74
CA ALA A 45 -4.38 -6.05 -10.76
C ALA A 45 -5.00 -4.78 -10.19
N LEU A 46 -4.48 -4.26 -9.08
CA LEU A 46 -5.07 -3.09 -8.41
C LEU A 46 -4.59 -1.73 -8.95
N LYS A 47 -3.40 -1.65 -9.56
CA LYS A 47 -2.81 -0.39 -10.06
C LYS A 47 -3.70 0.43 -11.00
N PRO A 48 -4.51 -0.18 -11.91
CA PRO A 48 -5.40 0.56 -12.79
C PRO A 48 -6.57 1.22 -12.05
N LEU A 49 -6.95 0.74 -10.85
CA LEU A 49 -8.05 1.30 -10.08
C LEU A 49 -7.69 2.71 -9.61
N ARG A 50 -8.27 3.71 -10.28
CA ARG A 50 -8.06 5.12 -10.00
C ARG A 50 -9.39 5.85 -9.99
N LEU A 51 -9.51 6.79 -9.07
CA LEU A 51 -10.59 7.78 -9.08
C LEU A 51 -10.38 8.69 -10.29
N ALA A 52 -11.45 8.99 -11.02
CA ALA A 52 -11.43 9.96 -12.10
C ALA A 52 -12.21 11.21 -11.67
N THR A 53 -11.63 12.39 -11.86
CA THR A 53 -12.32 13.66 -11.63
C THR A 53 -12.63 14.28 -12.98
N ILE A 54 -13.91 14.44 -13.29
CA ILE A 54 -14.40 15.02 -14.55
C ILE A 54 -15.04 16.35 -14.25
N THR A 55 -14.70 17.38 -15.03
CA THR A 55 -15.35 18.69 -14.98
C THR A 55 -16.16 18.91 -16.25
N VAL A 56 -17.47 19.12 -16.11
CA VAL A 56 -18.39 19.42 -17.22
C VAL A 56 -19.15 20.69 -16.87
N ASN A 57 -19.11 21.70 -17.75
CA ASN A 57 -19.80 22.99 -17.57
C ASN A 57 -19.54 23.65 -16.19
N GLY A 58 -18.30 23.54 -15.68
CA GLY A 58 -17.92 24.08 -14.37
C GLY A 58 -18.32 23.22 -13.17
N THR A 59 -19.04 22.11 -13.37
CA THR A 59 -19.36 21.16 -12.30
C THR A 59 -18.33 20.03 -12.28
N THR A 60 -17.63 19.87 -11.16
CA THR A 60 -16.66 18.79 -10.96
C THR A 60 -17.32 17.60 -10.26
N THR A 61 -17.21 16.43 -10.87
CA THR A 61 -17.72 15.16 -10.33
C THR A 61 -16.58 14.15 -10.23
N THR A 62 -16.49 13.46 -9.09
CA THR A 62 -15.56 12.34 -8.90
C THR A 62 -16.28 11.03 -9.18
N ILE A 63 -15.72 10.25 -10.10
CA ILE A 63 -16.18 8.91 -10.43
C ILE A 63 -15.32 7.89 -9.68
N PRO A 64 -15.92 7.00 -8.87
CA PRO A 64 -15.18 5.97 -8.16
C PRO A 64 -14.62 4.93 -9.12
N ALA A 65 -13.45 4.38 -8.78
CA ALA A 65 -12.88 3.25 -9.51
C ALA A 65 -13.84 2.06 -9.48
N GLN A 66 -14.11 1.46 -10.64
CA GLN A 66 -14.92 0.25 -10.74
C GLN A 66 -13.99 -0.96 -10.70
N ALA A 67 -14.05 -1.75 -9.63
CA ALA A 67 -13.33 -3.01 -9.53
C ALA A 67 -14.10 -4.13 -10.23
N GLY A 68 -13.41 -4.96 -11.03
CA GLY A 68 -13.97 -6.19 -11.55
C GLY A 68 -14.01 -7.29 -10.49
N PRO A 69 -14.55 -8.48 -10.82
CA PRO A 69 -14.69 -9.58 -9.87
C PRO A 69 -13.34 -10.03 -9.27
N ASP A 70 -12.29 -10.09 -10.10
CA ASP A 70 -10.96 -10.51 -9.66
C ASP A 70 -10.31 -9.47 -8.75
N GLU A 71 -10.42 -8.18 -9.08
CA GLU A 71 -9.92 -7.11 -8.22
C GLU A 71 -10.69 -7.05 -6.90
N GLN A 72 -12.01 -7.24 -6.94
CA GLN A 72 -12.84 -7.26 -5.75
C GLN A 72 -12.47 -8.43 -4.83
N ALA A 73 -12.25 -9.63 -5.38
CA ALA A 73 -11.80 -10.78 -4.60
C ALA A 73 -10.45 -10.53 -3.92
N ILE A 74 -9.53 -9.82 -4.58
CA ILE A 74 -8.25 -9.42 -3.98
C ILE A 74 -8.48 -8.43 -2.83
N LEU A 75 -9.33 -7.42 -3.03
CA LEU A 75 -9.66 -6.43 -1.99
C LEU A 75 -10.30 -7.09 -0.77
N ASP A 76 -11.26 -7.98 -0.99
CA ASP A 76 -11.97 -8.71 0.07
C ASP A 76 -11.01 -9.59 0.87
N ALA A 77 -10.10 -10.30 0.19
CA ALA A 77 -9.08 -11.10 0.85
C ALA A 77 -8.12 -10.25 1.71
N ILE A 78 -7.75 -9.05 1.26
CA ILE A 78 -6.92 -8.13 2.04
C ILE A 78 -7.66 -7.60 3.27
N HIS A 79 -8.96 -7.31 3.15
CA HIS A 79 -9.79 -6.78 4.23
C HIS A 79 -10.30 -7.85 5.22
N ALA A 80 -10.28 -9.12 4.84
CA ALA A 80 -10.72 -10.21 5.70
C ALA A 80 -9.96 -10.20 7.05
N PRO A 81 -10.66 -10.32 8.18
CA PRO A 81 -10.02 -10.40 9.48
C PRO A 81 -9.11 -11.63 9.51
N THR A 82 -7.89 -11.45 10.03
CA THR A 82 -7.00 -12.60 10.25
C THR A 82 -7.66 -13.52 11.26
N ALA A 83 -7.90 -14.78 10.87
CA ALA A 83 -8.36 -15.80 11.80
C ALA A 83 -7.35 -15.87 12.95
N ARG A 84 -7.79 -15.51 14.16
CA ARG A 84 -6.97 -15.65 15.36
C ARG A 84 -6.90 -17.13 15.67
N HIS A 85 -5.69 -17.69 15.65
CA HIS A 85 -5.40 -18.99 16.24
C HIS A 85 -5.10 -18.81 17.73
#